data_AF-A0AAJ5VY70-F1
#
_entry.id   AF-A0AAJ5VY70-F1
#
_cell.length_a   1.000
_cell.length_b   1.000
_cell.length_c   1.000
_cell.angle_alpha   90.00
_cell.angle_beta   90.00
_cell.angle_gamma   90.00
#
_symmetry.space_group_name_H-M   'P 1'
#
loop_
_entity.id
_entity.type
_entity.pdbx_description
1 polymer ?
#
loop_
_entity_poly.entity_id
_entity_poly.type
_entity_poly.pdbx_seq_one_letter_code
_entity_poly.pdbx_strand_id
1 'polypeptide(L)'
;MTTTDRQALKRARAMLKHFSAIDPKMQVSTVLTLIEISEAEIGEREISVKDVEQSVGLQSGTASRNVAYWAEGHKEMNGGHNYVHIAFGTDRRRRALTMTDTGRAFLSASMSELK
;
A
#
# COMPACT_ATOMS: atom_id res chain seq x y z
N MET A 1 -29.88 -3.58 -4.17
CA MET A 1 -28.63 -3.99 -3.49
C MET A 1 -28.75 -5.48 -3.18
N THR A 2 -27.96 -6.29 -3.88
CA THR A 2 -28.00 -7.76 -3.83
C THR A 2 -27.29 -8.30 -2.58
N THR A 3 -27.48 -9.58 -2.26
CA THR A 3 -26.71 -10.26 -1.20
C THR A 3 -25.21 -10.19 -1.48
N THR A 4 -24.81 -10.24 -2.76
CA THR A 4 -23.43 -10.08 -3.23
C THR A 4 -22.87 -8.70 -2.90
N ASP A 5 -23.63 -7.63 -3.19
CA ASP A 5 -23.21 -6.25 -2.89
C ASP A 5 -22.98 -6.06 -1.38
N ARG A 6 -23.88 -6.63 -0.56
CA ARG A 6 -23.73 -6.59 0.91
C ARG A 6 -22.48 -7.32 1.38
N GLN A 7 -22.13 -8.45 0.76
CA GLN A 7 -20.93 -9.20 1.11
C GLN A 7 -19.66 -8.45 0.70
N ALA A 8 -19.65 -7.85 -0.49
CA ALA A 8 -18.55 -7.00 -0.95
C ALA A 8 -18.32 -5.81 0.01
N LEU A 9 -19.38 -5.12 0.43
CA LEU A 9 -19.28 -4.03 1.41
C LEU A 9 -18.76 -4.48 2.78
N LYS A 10 -19.17 -5.66 3.25
CA LYS A 10 -18.64 -6.24 4.51
C LYS A 10 -17.14 -6.49 4.41
N ARG A 11 -16.69 -7.06 3.30
CA ARG A 11 -15.28 -7.35 2.99
C ARG A 11 -14.44 -6.08 2.92
N ALA A 12 -14.88 -5.08 2.15
CA ALA A 12 -14.22 -3.78 2.07
C ALA A 12 -14.10 -3.11 3.46
N ARG A 13 -15.18 -3.15 4.27
CA ARG A 13 -15.16 -2.61 5.63
C ARG A 13 -14.19 -3.35 6.55
N ALA A 14 -14.10 -4.68 6.45
CA ALA A 14 -13.17 -5.49 7.24
C ALA A 14 -11.72 -5.12 6.91
N MET A 15 -11.38 -5.02 5.63
CA MET A 15 -10.06 -4.56 5.18
C MET A 15 -9.73 -3.16 5.72
N LEU A 16 -10.64 -2.19 5.56
CA LEU A 16 -10.43 -0.82 6.07
C LEU A 16 -10.24 -0.76 7.60
N LYS A 17 -10.84 -1.69 8.35
CA LYS A 17 -10.60 -1.78 9.81
C LYS A 17 -9.17 -2.18 10.16
N HIS A 18 -8.52 -3.01 9.34
CA HIS A 18 -7.11 -3.36 9.55
C HIS A 18 -6.21 -2.14 9.36
N PHE A 19 -6.45 -1.35 8.31
CA PHE A 19 -5.76 -0.06 8.13
C PHE A 19 -6.03 0.90 9.30
N SER A 20 -7.29 0.99 9.74
CA SER A 20 -7.67 1.83 10.89
C SER A 20 -7.04 1.40 12.21
N ALA A 21 -6.65 0.13 12.35
CA ALA A 21 -5.94 -0.36 13.55
C ALA A 21 -4.48 0.12 13.60
N ILE A 22 -3.89 0.41 12.44
CA ILE A 22 -2.56 1.05 12.33
C ILE A 22 -2.68 2.55 12.63
N ASP A 23 -3.60 3.21 11.93
CA ASP A 23 -3.85 4.65 12.08
C ASP A 23 -5.33 4.97 11.78
N PRO A 24 -6.13 5.36 12.79
CA PRO A 24 -7.55 5.65 12.60
C PRO A 24 -7.81 6.95 11.83
N LYS A 25 -6.79 7.78 11.59
CA LYS A 25 -6.88 9.03 10.81
C LYS A 25 -6.21 8.89 9.43
N MET A 26 -5.87 7.66 9.04
CA MET A 26 -5.22 7.38 7.77
C MET A 26 -6.03 7.92 6.59
N GLN A 27 -5.36 8.60 5.67
CA GLN A 27 -5.98 9.10 4.45
C GLN A 27 -6.25 7.94 3.49
N VAL A 28 -7.37 8.01 2.77
CA VAL A 28 -7.73 7.00 1.75
C VAL A 28 -6.61 6.85 0.70
N SER A 29 -5.97 7.95 0.29
CA SER A 29 -4.84 7.92 -0.64
C SER A 29 -3.66 7.10 -0.13
N THR A 30 -3.41 7.11 1.19
CA THR A 30 -2.37 6.31 1.84
C THR A 30 -2.72 4.83 1.81
N VAL A 31 -3.98 4.47 2.08
CA VAL A 31 -4.48 3.09 1.92
C VAL A 31 -4.32 2.61 0.48
N LEU A 32 -4.79 3.40 -0.49
CA LEU A 32 -4.71 3.09 -1.92
C LEU A 32 -3.28 2.92 -2.40
N THR A 33 -2.33 3.69 -1.85
CA THR A 33 -0.90 3.55 -2.17
C THR A 33 -0.38 2.16 -1.81
N LEU A 34 -0.71 1.63 -0.63
CA LEU A 34 -0.27 0.28 -0.25
C LEU A 34 -0.94 -0.78 -1.14
N ILE A 35 -2.24 -0.64 -1.40
CA ILE A 35 -3.00 -1.57 -2.25
C ILE A 35 -2.39 -1.64 -3.66
N GLU A 36 -2.07 -0.51 -4.28
CA GLU A 36 -1.46 -0.47 -5.61
C GLU A 36 -0.09 -1.18 -5.63
N ILE A 37 0.76 -0.92 -4.63
CA ILE A 37 2.07 -1.59 -4.54
C ILE A 37 1.88 -3.10 -4.38
N SER A 38 0.89 -3.49 -3.57
CA SER A 38 0.54 -4.90 -3.33
C SER A 38 0.06 -5.60 -4.60
N GLU A 39 -0.82 -4.95 -5.36
CA GLU A 39 -1.37 -5.46 -6.61
C GLU A 39 -0.26 -5.63 -7.65
N ALA A 40 0.68 -4.68 -7.73
CA ALA A 40 1.84 -4.80 -8.59
C ALA A 40 2.76 -5.96 -8.19
N GLU A 41 3.05 -6.15 -6.90
CA GLU A 41 3.85 -7.28 -6.41
C GLU A 41 3.17 -8.63 -6.73
N ILE A 42 1.87 -8.76 -6.47
CA ILE A 42 1.09 -9.98 -6.78
C ILE A 42 1.09 -10.25 -8.30
N GLY A 43 1.03 -9.20 -9.11
CA GLY A 43 1.09 -9.28 -10.56
C GLY A 43 2.51 -9.40 -11.14
N GLU A 44 3.53 -9.59 -10.31
CA GLU A 44 4.95 -9.67 -10.71
C GLU A 44 5.41 -8.47 -11.56
N ARG A 45 4.83 -7.30 -11.29
CA ARG A 45 5.08 -6.04 -12.00
C ARG A 45 5.90 -5.09 -11.13
N GLU A 46 7.02 -4.62 -11.66
CA GLU A 46 7.77 -3.53 -11.03
C GLU A 46 6.91 -2.26 -10.95
N ILE A 47 6.92 -1.59 -9.80
CA ILE A 47 6.20 -0.34 -9.58
C ILE A 47 7.11 0.70 -8.92
N SER A 48 6.94 1.96 -9.30
CA SER A 48 7.65 3.11 -8.75
C SER A 48 6.69 4.15 -8.17
N VAL A 49 7.24 5.14 -7.45
CA VAL A 49 6.47 6.28 -6.92
C VAL A 49 5.71 7.01 -8.03
N LYS A 50 6.27 7.10 -9.23
CA LYS A 50 5.61 7.76 -10.38
C LYS A 50 4.41 6.97 -10.87
N ASP A 51 4.45 5.65 -10.79
CA ASP A 51 3.32 4.82 -11.21
C ASP A 51 2.18 4.93 -10.19
N VAL A 52 2.51 4.94 -8.88
CA VAL A 52 1.55 5.24 -7.80
C VAL A 52 0.92 6.63 -7.97
N GLU A 53 1.72 7.63 -8.31
CA GLU A 53 1.25 8.99 -8.61
C GLU A 53 0.15 8.97 -9.68
N GLN A 54 0.38 8.23 -10.77
CA GLN A 54 -0.54 8.13 -11.89
C GLN A 54 -1.77 7.28 -11.58
N SER A 55 -1.61 6.10 -10.97
CA SER A 55 -2.70 5.16 -10.76
C SER A 55 -3.65 5.60 -9.64
N VAL A 56 -3.11 6.17 -8.55
CA VAL A 56 -3.91 6.65 -7.42
C VAL A 56 -4.42 8.09 -7.66
N GLY A 57 -3.86 8.81 -8.64
CA GLY A 57 -4.26 10.18 -8.97
C GLY A 57 -3.77 11.21 -7.95
N LEU A 58 -2.50 11.13 -7.58
CA LEU A 58 -1.88 12.00 -6.57
C LEU A 58 -0.93 13.02 -7.21
N GLN A 59 -0.63 14.09 -6.50
CA GLN A 59 0.54 14.91 -6.83
C GLN A 59 1.82 14.21 -6.37
N SER A 60 2.91 14.37 -7.11
CA SER A 60 4.22 13.74 -6.82
C SER A 60 4.67 13.82 -5.36
N GLY A 61 4.54 15.00 -4.72
CA GLY A 61 4.90 15.17 -3.31
C GLY A 61 3.99 14.43 -2.34
N THR A 62 2.74 14.19 -2.70
CA THR A 62 1.80 13.37 -1.91
C THR A 62 2.04 11.89 -2.12
N ALA A 63 2.27 11.43 -3.37
CA ALA A 63 2.67 10.05 -3.66
C ALA A 63 3.95 9.68 -2.90
N SER A 64 4.97 10.54 -2.94
CA SER A 64 6.24 10.32 -2.23
C SER A 64 6.05 10.18 -0.71
N ARG A 65 5.21 11.04 -0.10
CA ARG A 65 4.91 10.97 1.34
C ARG A 65 4.12 9.71 1.70
N ASN A 66 3.16 9.32 0.87
CA ASN A 66 2.39 8.09 1.10
C ASN A 66 3.26 6.85 0.97
N VAL A 67 4.18 6.80 0.00
CA VAL A 67 5.15 5.71 -0.10
C VAL A 67 6.07 5.69 1.12
N ALA A 68 6.59 6.86 1.53
CA ALA A 68 7.44 6.98 2.71
C ALA A 68 6.74 6.50 3.99
N TYR A 69 5.45 6.80 4.16
CA TYR A 69 4.63 6.34 5.28
C TYR A 69 4.65 4.81 5.45
N TRP A 70 4.67 4.09 4.33
CA TRP A 70 4.73 2.62 4.33
C TRP A 70 6.14 2.06 4.33
N ALA A 71 7.17 2.88 4.06
CA ALA A 71 8.52 2.39 3.83
C ALA A 71 9.18 1.81 5.10
N GLU A 72 10.39 1.24 4.97
CA GLU A 72 11.24 0.74 6.07
C GLU A 72 11.72 1.83 7.05
N GLY A 73 11.42 3.11 6.79
CA GLY A 73 12.03 4.24 7.49
C GLY A 73 13.50 4.41 7.07
N HIS A 74 14.09 5.56 7.40
CA HIS A 74 15.51 5.83 7.17
C HIS A 74 16.17 6.24 8.50
N LYS A 75 17.49 6.08 8.65
CA LYS A 75 18.20 6.54 9.86
C LYS A 75 17.93 8.01 10.22
N GLU A 76 17.57 8.83 9.23
CA GLU A 76 17.26 10.26 9.39
C GLU A 76 15.75 10.57 9.31
N MET A 77 14.89 9.58 9.04
CA MET A 77 13.44 9.72 9.03
C MET A 77 12.77 8.57 9.78
N ASN A 78 12.32 8.86 11.00
CA ASN A 78 11.33 8.06 11.71
C ASN A 78 9.97 8.28 11.03
N GLY A 79 9.44 7.28 10.32
CA GLY A 79 8.13 7.46 9.68
C GLY A 79 7.75 6.41 8.66
N GLY A 80 8.15 5.15 8.89
CA GLY A 80 7.83 4.05 8.00
C GLY A 80 7.27 2.88 8.79
N HIS A 81 6.09 2.38 8.41
CA HIS A 81 5.48 1.19 9.03
C HIS A 81 6.21 -0.12 8.66
N ASN A 82 7.31 -0.04 7.90
CA ASN A 82 8.11 -1.19 7.48
C ASN A 82 7.33 -2.17 6.62
N TYR A 83 6.44 -1.67 5.75
CA TYR A 83 5.60 -2.50 4.87
C TYR A 83 6.11 -2.49 3.43
N VAL A 84 6.85 -1.46 3.03
CA VAL A 84 7.39 -1.27 1.69
C VAL A 84 8.91 -1.11 1.74
N HIS A 85 9.61 -1.91 0.97
CA HIS A 85 11.03 -1.76 0.67
C HIS A 85 11.22 -0.90 -0.58
N ILE A 86 12.19 0.01 -0.54
CA ILE A 86 12.51 0.91 -1.66
C ILE A 86 13.93 0.60 -2.14
N ALA A 87 14.04 0.06 -3.34
CA ALA A 87 15.32 -0.28 -3.97
C ALA A 87 15.52 0.45 -5.31
N PHE A 88 16.70 0.32 -5.90
CA PHE A 88 16.86 0.63 -7.32
C PHE A 88 16.08 -0.41 -8.14
N GLY A 89 15.28 0.08 -9.10
CA GLY A 89 14.61 -0.79 -10.05
C GLY A 89 15.57 -1.30 -11.12
N THR A 90 15.00 -2.08 -12.04
CA THR A 90 15.69 -2.59 -13.23
C THR A 90 16.27 -1.43 -14.05
N ASP A 91 15.48 -0.37 -14.24
CA ASP A 91 16.02 0.94 -14.60
C ASP A 91 16.53 1.63 -13.33
N ARG A 92 17.85 1.72 -13.18
CA ARG A 92 18.51 2.33 -12.01
C ARG A 92 18.18 3.81 -11.81
N ARG A 93 17.55 4.48 -12.78
CA ARG A 93 17.04 5.86 -12.61
C ARG A 93 15.73 5.90 -11.81
N ARG A 94 15.05 4.77 -11.67
CA ARG A 94 13.78 4.63 -10.94
C ARG A 94 13.99 3.87 -9.63
N ARG A 95 13.18 4.21 -8.64
CA ARG A 95 13.04 3.41 -7.42
C ARG A 95 11.94 2.39 -7.62
N ALA A 96 12.26 1.13 -7.39
CA ALA A 96 11.27 0.07 -7.31
C ALA A 96 10.74 -0.03 -5.88
N LEU A 97 9.42 -0.21 -5.77
CA LEU A 97 8.72 -0.43 -4.52
C LEU A 97 8.32 -1.90 -4.47
N THR A 98 8.66 -2.56 -3.37
CA THR A 98 8.30 -3.97 -3.12
C THR A 98 7.79 -4.09 -1.70
N MET A 99 7.00 -5.10 -1.39
CA MET A 99 6.56 -5.32 -0.01
C MET A 99 7.70 -5.92 0.81
N THR A 100 7.72 -5.61 2.10
CA THR A 100 8.50 -6.36 3.08
C THR A 100 7.73 -7.61 3.51
N ASP A 101 8.36 -8.48 4.29
CA ASP A 101 7.66 -9.62 4.90
C ASP A 101 6.56 -9.15 5.87
N THR A 102 6.79 -8.07 6.60
CA THR A 102 5.78 -7.45 7.47
C THR A 102 4.58 -6.95 6.67
N GLY A 103 4.83 -6.27 5.54
CA GLY A 103 3.80 -5.77 4.65
C GLY A 103 2.99 -6.91 4.02
N ARG A 104 3.66 -7.98 3.57
CA ARG A 104 3.01 -9.20 3.06
C ARG A 104 2.14 -9.86 4.12
N ALA A 105 2.64 -10.00 5.35
CA ALA A 105 1.89 -10.60 6.45
C ALA A 105 0.62 -9.78 6.77
N PHE A 106 0.73 -8.45 6.80
CA PHE A 106 -0.42 -7.56 7.01
C PHE A 106 -1.49 -7.72 5.92
N LEU A 107 -1.09 -7.76 4.66
CA LEU A 107 -2.03 -7.94 3.54
C LEU A 107 -2.67 -9.32 3.57
N SER A 108 -1.89 -10.37 3.82
CA SER A 108 -2.43 -11.74 3.94
C SER A 108 -3.48 -11.83 5.04
N ALA A 109 -3.22 -11.25 6.21
CA ALA A 109 -4.19 -11.18 7.31
C ALA A 109 -5.42 -10.34 6.95
N SER A 110 -5.24 -9.26 6.19
CA SER A 110 -6.36 -8.41 5.72
C SER A 110 -7.20 -9.10 4.66
N MET A 111 -6.60 -9.96 3.84
CA MET A 111 -7.26 -10.73 2.77
C MET A 111 -7.92 -12.01 3.28
N SER A 112 -7.42 -12.65 4.35
CA SER A 112 -8.05 -13.84 4.92
C SER A 112 -9.46 -13.58 5.44
N GLU A 113 -9.72 -12.36 5.95
CA GLU A 113 -11.04 -11.89 6.36
C GLU A 113 -11.99 -11.62 5.18
N LEU A 114 -11.48 -11.70 3.94
CA LEU A 114 -12.28 -11.55 2.71
C LEU A 114 -12.82 -12.88 2.18
N LYS A 115 -12.38 -14.03 2.70
CA LYS A 115 -12.90 -15.35 2.28
C LYS A 115 -14.24 -15.61 2.96
#